data_AF-W6NGX9-F1
#
_entry.id   AF-W6NGX9-F1
#
_cell.length_a   1.000
_cell.length_b   1.000
_cell.length_c   1.000
_cell.angle_alpha   90.00
_cell.angle_beta   90.00
_cell.angle_gamma   90.00
#
_symmetry.space_group_name_H-M   'P 1'
#
loop_
_entity.id
_entity.type
_entity.pdbx_description
1 polymer ?
#
loop_
_entity_poly.entity_id
_entity_poly.type
_entity_poly.pdbx_seq_one_letter_code
_entity_poly.pdbx_strand_id
1 'polypeptide(L)'
;MSLWALRIEKDKKPVLQSFYRSANYTSYKTDTKYLPIDDSIAGRAFRKEKEEFVYDLENDPDWNGFSGKQTYSAILAIPIKNFGVLTVDFSNKPSEHEIKVIEVYCYNMALLNATAYQSYKYCDRINNNEEED
;
A
#
# COMPACT_ATOMS: atom_id res chain seq x y z
N MET A 1 -5.85 -4.44 6.17
CA MET A 1 -4.59 -4.42 5.41
C MET A 1 -4.86 -4.06 3.97
N SER A 2 -4.04 -3.19 3.38
CA SER A 2 -4.15 -2.77 1.98
C SER A 2 -2.78 -2.78 1.32
N LEU A 3 -2.69 -3.32 0.10
CA LEU A 3 -1.52 -3.19 -0.75
C LEU A 3 -1.77 -2.06 -1.74
N TRP A 4 -0.82 -1.13 -1.80
CA TRP A 4 -0.84 0.03 -2.67
C TRP A 4 0.29 -0.10 -3.67
N ALA A 5 0.02 0.03 -4.96
CA ALA A 5 1.00 -0.04 -6.04
C ALA A 5 1.38 1.37 -6.50
N LEU A 6 2.66 1.57 -6.81
CA LEU A 6 3.14 2.79 -7.44
C LEU A 6 2.50 2.95 -8.81
N ARG A 7 1.84 4.09 -9.02
CA ARG A 7 1.31 4.50 -10.31
C ARG A 7 1.99 5.79 -10.73
N ILE A 8 2.61 5.74 -11.91
CA ILE A 8 3.20 6.88 -12.59
C ILE A 8 2.41 7.10 -13.87
N GLU A 9 1.84 8.29 -14.02
CA GLU A 9 1.23 8.74 -15.26
C GLU A 9 2.04 9.91 -15.82
N LYS A 10 2.07 10.01 -17.15
CA LYS A 10 2.71 11.14 -17.82
C LYS A 10 2.07 12.44 -17.32
N ASP A 11 2.91 13.41 -17.00
CA ASP A 11 2.51 14.77 -16.57
C ASP A 11 1.72 14.84 -15.25
N LYS A 12 1.73 13.78 -14.43
CA LYS A 12 1.12 13.78 -13.09
C LYS A 12 2.14 13.39 -12.02
N LYS A 13 1.91 13.88 -10.79
CA LYS A 13 2.68 13.43 -9.64
C LYS A 13 2.44 11.93 -9.40
N PRO A 14 3.48 11.16 -9.02
CA PRO A 14 3.32 9.76 -8.65
C PRO A 14 2.35 9.61 -7.48
N VAL A 15 1.56 8.54 -7.50
CA VAL A 15 0.62 8.19 -6.44
C VAL A 15 0.71 6.71 -6.11
N LEU A 16 0.27 6.34 -4.92
CA LEU A 16 0.08 4.95 -4.51
C LEU A 16 -1.39 4.59 -4.73
N GLN A 17 -1.67 3.81 -5.78
CA GLN A 17 -3.00 3.33 -6.13
C GLN A 17 -3.34 2.07 -5.34
N SER A 18 -4.57 1.95 -4.82
CA SER A 18 -5.03 0.72 -4.19
C SER A 18 -4.99 -0.46 -5.16
N PHE A 19 -4.21 -1.50 -4.83
CA PHE A 19 -4.06 -2.72 -5.61
C PHE A 19 -4.95 -3.85 -5.06
N TYR A 20 -4.89 -4.09 -3.75
CA TYR A 20 -5.82 -4.96 -3.03
C TYR A 20 -6.10 -4.38 -1.64
N ARG A 21 -7.32 -4.60 -1.12
CA ARG A 21 -7.75 -4.10 0.19
C ARG A 21 -8.52 -5.20 0.91
N SER A 22 -8.27 -5.38 2.21
CA SER A 22 -8.94 -6.41 3.02
C SER A 22 -10.45 -6.16 3.13
N ALA A 23 -11.23 -7.25 3.18
CA ALA A 23 -12.70 -7.27 3.15
C ALA A 23 -13.42 -6.44 4.24
N ASN A 24 -12.76 -6.08 5.33
CA ASN A 24 -13.32 -5.22 6.38
C ASN A 24 -13.51 -3.75 5.94
N TYR A 25 -13.07 -3.37 4.74
CA TYR A 25 -13.47 -2.11 4.13
C TYR A 25 -14.88 -2.29 3.53
N THR A 26 -15.90 -2.18 4.38
CA THR A 26 -17.32 -2.38 4.04
C THR A 26 -17.85 -1.26 3.14
N SER A 27 -17.46 -1.29 1.88
CA SER A 27 -18.29 -0.99 0.72
C SER A 27 -17.48 -1.29 -0.53
N TYR A 28 -17.80 -2.41 -1.18
CA TYR A 28 -17.35 -2.81 -2.52
C TYR A 28 -17.83 -1.84 -3.62
N LYS A 29 -17.95 -0.54 -3.35
CA LYS A 29 -18.04 0.44 -4.42
C LYS A 29 -16.67 0.48 -5.08
N THR A 30 -16.67 0.35 -6.39
CA THR A 30 -15.60 0.24 -7.39
C THR A 30 -14.58 1.39 -7.39
N ASP A 31 -14.39 2.06 -6.27
CA ASP A 31 -13.68 3.31 -6.16
C ASP A 31 -12.21 3.03 -5.87
N THR A 32 -11.42 3.01 -6.93
CA THR A 32 -9.97 3.01 -6.83
C THR A 32 -9.55 4.17 -5.94
N LYS A 33 -8.78 3.88 -4.88
CA LYS A 33 -8.24 4.92 -3.98
C LYS A 33 -6.79 5.21 -4.31
N TYR A 34 -6.39 6.44 -4.03
CA TYR A 34 -5.04 6.93 -4.25
C TYR A 34 -4.52 7.57 -2.97
N LEU A 35 -3.26 7.31 -2.64
CA LEU A 35 -2.52 8.03 -1.62
C LEU A 35 -1.48 8.92 -2.29
N PRO A 36 -1.37 10.21 -1.91
CA PRO A 36 -0.27 11.05 -2.33
C PRO A 36 1.06 10.43 -1.92
N ILE A 37 2.02 10.34 -2.84
CA ILE A 37 3.32 9.77 -2.53
C ILE A 37 4.10 10.64 -1.54
N ASP A 38 3.86 11.95 -1.50
CA ASP A 38 4.59 12.90 -0.67
C ASP A 38 3.93 13.11 0.69
N ASP A 39 2.59 13.12 0.72
CA ASP A 39 1.76 13.54 1.85
C ASP A 39 0.93 12.38 2.43
N SER A 40 1.58 11.24 2.65
CA SER A 40 0.98 10.10 3.34
C SER A 40 2.03 9.25 4.05
N ILE A 41 1.65 8.59 5.15
CA ILE A 41 2.50 7.64 5.87
C ILE A 41 3.02 6.54 4.94
N ALA A 42 2.16 6.02 4.05
CA ALA A 42 2.56 5.04 3.04
C ALA A 42 3.58 5.64 2.07
N GLY A 43 3.33 6.85 1.59
CA GLY A 43 4.28 7.61 0.77
C GLY A 43 5.63 7.78 1.45
N ARG A 44 5.64 8.14 2.74
CA ARG A 44 6.85 8.30 3.54
C ARG A 44 7.64 6.99 3.64
N ALA A 45 6.96 5.88 3.93
CA ALA A 45 7.58 4.54 3.95
C ALA A 45 8.19 4.16 2.60
N PHE A 46 7.47 4.45 1.51
CA PHE A 46 7.94 4.21 0.15
C PHE A 46 9.22 5.00 -0.16
N ARG A 47 9.19 6.33 0.04
CA ARG A 47 10.32 7.22 -0.32
C ARG A 47 11.58 6.91 0.49
N LYS A 48 11.43 6.47 1.73
CA LYS A 48 12.55 6.13 2.62
C LYS A 48 13.04 4.68 2.47
N GLU A 49 12.30 3.84 1.75
CA GLU A 49 12.52 2.38 1.69
C GLU A 49 12.64 1.74 3.07
N LYS A 50 11.87 2.26 4.04
CA LYS A 50 11.88 1.83 5.42
C LYS A 50 10.47 1.68 5.96
N GLU A 51 10.28 0.72 6.85
CA GLU A 51 9.07 0.59 7.64
C GLU A 51 8.80 1.85 8.47
N GLU A 52 7.57 2.32 8.42
CA GLU A 52 7.09 3.45 9.20
C GLU A 52 5.94 2.95 10.07
N PHE A 53 6.12 3.04 11.39
CA PHE A 53 5.08 2.66 12.33
C PHE A 53 4.65 3.87 13.15
N VAL A 54 3.40 4.27 12.95
CA VAL A 54 2.76 5.39 13.64
C VAL A 54 1.79 4.83 14.66
N TYR A 55 2.08 5.05 15.95
CA TYR A 55 1.24 4.58 17.06
C TYR A 55 0.11 5.54 17.44
N ASP A 56 0.23 6.80 16.99
CA ASP A 56 -0.71 7.88 17.26
C ASP A 56 -0.87 8.69 15.97
N LEU A 57 -1.94 8.38 15.24
CA LEU A 57 -2.23 9.03 13.96
C LEU A 57 -2.59 10.50 14.12
N GLU A 58 -3.21 10.91 15.22
CA GLU A 58 -3.69 12.29 15.39
C GLU A 58 -2.53 13.30 15.43
N ASN A 59 -1.33 12.83 15.79
CA ASN A 59 -0.12 13.64 15.87
C ASN A 59 0.86 13.41 14.72
N ASP A 60 0.53 12.58 13.73
CA ASP A 60 1.41 12.34 12.58
C ASP A 60 1.24 13.43 11.51
N PRO A 61 2.33 14.04 11.01
CA PRO A 61 2.24 15.14 10.05
C PRO A 61 1.71 14.72 8.68
N ASP A 62 1.82 13.44 8.32
CA ASP A 62 1.32 12.90 7.05
C ASP A 62 -0.06 12.25 7.21
N TRP A 63 -0.71 12.47 8.34
CA TRP A 63 -2.06 12.01 8.61
C TRP A 63 -3.10 13.09 8.32
N ASN A 64 -3.91 12.85 7.28
CA ASN A 64 -4.95 13.78 6.83
C ASN A 64 -6.39 13.27 7.05
N GLY A 65 -6.56 12.14 7.76
CA GLY A 65 -7.87 11.52 7.99
C GLY A 65 -8.44 10.85 6.73
N PHE A 66 -8.92 9.60 6.82
CA PHE A 66 -9.43 8.89 5.63
C PHE A 66 -10.96 8.98 5.44
N SER A 67 -11.70 9.46 6.42
CA SER A 67 -13.11 9.84 6.35
C SER A 67 -13.54 10.38 7.72
N GLY A 68 -14.66 11.11 7.79
CA GLY A 68 -15.12 11.81 9.01
C GLY A 68 -15.47 10.96 10.24
N LYS A 69 -15.24 9.63 10.21
CA LYS A 69 -15.32 8.75 11.39
C LYS A 69 -14.08 7.88 11.45
N GLN A 70 -13.05 8.38 12.12
CA GLN A 70 -11.80 7.67 12.31
C GLN A 70 -11.97 6.49 13.27
N THR A 71 -11.58 5.29 12.83
CA THR A 71 -11.67 4.04 13.64
C THR A 71 -10.31 3.42 13.96
N TYR A 72 -9.23 4.01 13.46
CA TYR A 72 -7.87 3.51 13.61
C TYR A 72 -7.05 4.49 14.45
N SER A 73 -6.23 3.97 15.35
CA SER A 73 -5.32 4.77 16.18
C SER A 73 -3.88 4.66 15.71
N ALA A 74 -3.53 3.60 14.98
CA ALA A 74 -2.17 3.31 14.56
C ALA A 74 -2.13 2.71 13.14
N ILE A 75 -1.04 2.93 12.41
CA ILE A 75 -0.78 2.37 11.07
C ILE A 75 0.68 1.92 10.98
N LEU A 76 0.87 0.68 10.51
CA LEU A 76 2.16 0.18 10.04
C LEU A 76 2.19 0.23 8.50
N ALA A 77 3.21 0.87 7.94
CA ALA A 77 3.47 0.95 6.51
C ALA A 77 4.81 0.27 6.19
N ILE A 78 4.77 -0.76 5.35
CA ILE A 78 5.92 -1.58 4.96
C ILE A 78 6.15 -1.43 3.46
N PRO A 79 7.30 -0.90 3.00
CA PRO A 79 7.59 -0.79 1.58
C PRO A 79 7.78 -2.18 0.94
N ILE A 80 7.16 -2.39 -0.21
CA ILE A 80 7.30 -3.59 -1.04
C ILE A 80 8.20 -3.24 -2.22
N LYS A 81 9.52 -3.13 -1.96
CA LYS A 81 10.54 -2.82 -2.98
C LYS A 81 10.11 -1.61 -3.83
N ASN A 82 10.29 -1.69 -5.15
CA ASN A 82 9.85 -0.71 -6.14
C ASN A 82 8.38 -0.87 -6.57
N PHE A 83 7.65 -1.84 -6.02
CA PHE A 83 6.26 -2.09 -6.38
C PHE A 83 5.30 -1.11 -5.70
N GLY A 84 5.50 -0.84 -4.41
CA GLY A 84 4.60 0.01 -3.64
C GLY A 84 4.70 -0.23 -2.13
N VAL A 85 3.58 -0.23 -1.41
CA VAL A 85 3.55 -0.28 0.06
C VAL A 85 2.39 -1.11 0.57
N LEU A 86 2.65 -1.91 1.61
CA LEU A 86 1.65 -2.59 2.40
C LEU A 86 1.30 -1.75 3.63
N THR A 87 0.03 -1.42 3.84
CA THR A 87 -0.44 -0.80 5.09
C THR A 87 -1.28 -1.75 5.91
N VAL A 88 -1.07 -1.74 7.22
CA VAL A 88 -1.93 -2.40 8.20
C VAL A 88 -2.44 -1.35 9.18
N ASP A 89 -3.76 -1.20 9.22
CA ASP A 89 -4.45 -0.23 10.05
C ASP A 89 -4.93 -0.94 11.32
N PHE A 90 -4.68 -0.33 12.48
CA PHE A 90 -5.05 -0.90 13.77
C PHE A 90 -5.98 0.05 14.53
N SER A 91 -7.03 -0.50 15.14
CA SER A 91 -7.91 0.24 16.03
C SER A 91 -7.29 0.55 17.40
N ASN A 92 -6.27 -0.21 17.79
CA ASN A 92 -5.48 -0.01 19.00
C ASN A 92 -4.01 -0.32 18.70
N LYS A 93 -3.09 0.08 19.58
CA LYS A 93 -1.68 -0.33 19.48
C LYS A 93 -1.56 -1.86 19.48
N PRO A 94 -1.00 -2.49 18.43
CA PRO A 94 -0.79 -3.94 18.38
C PRO A 94 0.35 -4.36 19.31
N SER A 95 0.31 -5.62 19.73
CA SER A 95 1.38 -6.29 20.46
C SER A 95 2.58 -6.59 19.55
N GLU A 96 3.74 -6.85 20.15
CA GLU A 96 4.94 -7.26 19.41
C GLU A 96 4.75 -8.55 18.61
N HIS A 97 3.91 -9.47 19.10
CA HIS A 97 3.60 -10.71 18.40
C HIS A 97 2.78 -10.47 17.13
N GLU A 98 1.79 -9.58 17.20
CA GLU A 98 1.00 -9.19 16.03
C GLU A 98 1.88 -8.53 14.96
N ILE A 99 2.79 -7.64 15.38
CA ILE A 99 3.76 -7.02 14.47
C ILE A 99 4.64 -8.06 13.77
N LYS A 100 5.22 -9.02 14.52
CA LYS A 100 6.03 -10.09 13.93
C LYS A 100 5.24 -10.95 12.94
N VAL A 101 3.99 -11.27 13.23
CA VAL A 101 3.13 -12.02 12.30
C VAL A 101 2.90 -11.22 11.01
N ILE A 102 2.69 -9.91 11.11
CA ILE A 102 2.51 -9.04 9.95
C ILE A 102 3.79 -8.93 9.12
N GLU A 103 4.92 -8.66 9.76
CA GLU A 103 6.23 -8.56 9.11
C GLU A 103 6.63 -9.86 8.39
N VAL A 104 6.27 -11.03 8.93
CA VAL A 104 6.60 -12.30 8.31
C VAL A 104 5.53 -12.71 7.30
N TYR A 105 4.28 -12.85 7.71
CA TYR A 105 3.26 -13.44 6.86
C TYR A 105 2.73 -12.46 5.81
N CYS A 106 2.30 -11.28 6.26
CA CYS A 106 1.63 -10.32 5.38
C CYS A 106 2.59 -9.70 4.37
N TYR A 107 3.82 -9.38 4.80
CA TYR A 107 4.86 -8.88 3.89
C TYR A 107 5.20 -9.90 2.80
N ASN A 108 5.47 -11.16 3.15
CA ASN A 108 5.82 -12.18 2.16
C ASN A 108 4.67 -12.44 1.17
N MET A 109 3.41 -12.44 1.64
CA MET A 109 2.25 -12.54 0.75
C MET A 109 2.12 -11.31 -0.18
N ALA A 110 2.38 -10.10 0.31
CA ALA A 110 2.39 -8.90 -0.52
C ALA A 110 3.50 -8.94 -1.58
N LEU A 111 4.69 -9.40 -1.20
CA LEU A 111 5.84 -9.55 -2.10
C LEU A 111 5.57 -10.60 -3.20
N LEU A 112 4.97 -11.74 -2.84
CA LEU A 112 4.59 -12.78 -3.79
C LEU A 112 3.57 -12.25 -4.82
N ASN A 113 2.53 -11.54 -4.35
CA ASN A 113 1.51 -10.96 -5.23
C ASN A 113 2.10 -9.88 -6.15
N ALA A 114 2.99 -9.02 -5.62
CA ALA A 114 3.68 -8.01 -6.41
C ALA A 114 4.52 -8.65 -7.52
N THR A 115 5.28 -9.70 -7.19
CA THR A 115 6.11 -10.44 -8.13
C THR A 115 5.27 -11.12 -9.21
N ALA A 116 4.18 -11.81 -8.81
CA ALA A 116 3.28 -12.47 -9.76
C ALA A 116 2.65 -11.48 -10.74
N TYR A 117 2.23 -10.30 -10.25
CA TYR A 117 1.67 -9.26 -11.10
C TYR A 117 2.70 -8.67 -12.07
N GLN A 118 3.92 -8.40 -11.61
CA GLN A 118 4.99 -7.92 -12.47
C GLN A 118 5.34 -8.94 -13.57
N SER A 119 5.43 -10.22 -13.22
CA SER A 119 5.64 -11.31 -14.19
C SER A 119 4.51 -11.40 -15.21
N TYR A 120 3.24 -11.33 -14.76
CA TYR A 120 2.09 -11.31 -15.66
C TYR A 120 2.16 -10.13 -16.64
N LYS A 121 2.47 -8.92 -16.16
CA LYS A 121 2.61 -7.73 -17.01
C LYS A 121 3.79 -7.82 -17.98
N TYR A 122 4.87 -8.47 -17.58
CA TYR A 122 6.00 -8.73 -18.46
C TYR A 122 5.60 -9.68 -19.61
N CYS A 123 4.95 -10.80 -19.29
CA CYS A 123 4.46 -11.74 -20.30
C CYS A 123 3.42 -11.12 -21.24
N ASP A 124 2.48 -10.34 -20.70
CA ASP A 124 1.46 -9.62 -21.47
C ASP A 124 2.09 -8.64 -22.48
N ARG A 125 3.16 -7.93 -22.09
CA ARG A 125 3.91 -7.06 -23.01
C ARG A 125 4.62 -7.84 -24.10
N ILE A 126 5.22 -8.99 -23.79
CA ILE A 126 5.86 -9.82 -24.82
C ILE A 126 4.83 -10.27 -25.84
N ASN A 127 3.72 -10.85 -25.38
CA ASN A 127 2.69 -11.41 -26.26
C ASN A 127 2.01 -10.35 -27.14
N ASN A 128 1.83 -9.12 -26.62
CA ASN A 128 1.19 -8.04 -27.37
C ASN A 128 2.18 -7.20 -28.21
N ASN A 129 3.49 -7.33 -28.01
CA ASN A 129 4.52 -6.68 -28.84
C ASN A 129 4.96 -7.55 -30.02
N GLU A 130 4.52 -8.82 -30.11
CA GLU A 130 4.74 -9.70 -31.27
C GLU A 130 3.69 -9.49 -32.39
N GLU A 131 2.76 -8.54 -32.24
CA GLU A 131 1.76 -8.18 -33.28
C GLU A 131 2.11 -6.92 -34.10
N GLU A 132 3.24 -6.27 -33.83
CA GLU A 132 3.78 -5.16 -34.64
C GLU A 132 5.10 -5.58 -35.33
N ASP A 133 5.02 -6.49 -36.31
CA ASP A 133 6.02 -6.68 -37.37
C ASP A 133 5.34 -7.07 -38.71
#